data_AF-A0A9E2H2L4-F1
#
_entry.id   AF-A0A9E2H2L4-F1
#
_cell.length_a   1.000
_cell.length_b   1.000
_cell.length_c   1.000
_cell.angle_alpha   90.00
_cell.angle_beta   90.00
_cell.angle_gamma   90.00
#
_symmetry.space_group_name_H-M   'P 1'
#
loop_
_entity.id
_entity.type
_entity.pdbx_description
1 polymer ?
#
loop_
_entity_poly.entity_id
_entity_poly.type
_entity_poly.pdbx_seq_one_letter_code
_entity_poly.pdbx_strand_id
1 'polypeptide(L)'
;MKPLSEIANSALDEITKGQFAKLPKLAITGLLDDFQYSWLRRFQIPYKFEMLDIARRMCNGENKATFRATHCKSIEDIRNAFDVYINKWHKDDDRLILSLSFDGEKINAEWIEMKEYLESNKTNAADS
;
A
#
# COMPACT_ATOMS: atom_id res chain seq x y z
N MET A 1 -4.47 14.61 -10.54
CA MET A 1 -3.93 13.65 -9.54
C MET A 1 -2.79 12.87 -10.16
N LYS A 2 -1.79 12.49 -9.37
CA LYS A 2 -0.70 11.60 -9.83
C LYS A 2 -1.20 10.15 -9.96
N PRO A 3 -0.65 9.33 -10.88
CA PRO A 3 -0.86 7.89 -10.89
C PRO A 3 -0.51 7.25 -9.54
N LEU A 4 -1.26 6.25 -9.10
CA LEU A 4 -0.95 5.55 -7.84
C LEU A 4 0.42 4.88 -7.85
N SER A 5 0.89 4.41 -9.00
CA SER A 5 2.24 3.85 -9.13
C SER A 5 3.32 4.89 -8.80
N GLU A 6 3.14 6.15 -9.19
CA GLU A 6 4.06 7.24 -8.83
C GLU A 6 3.99 7.61 -7.35
N ILE A 7 2.79 7.57 -6.77
CA ILE A 7 2.58 7.79 -5.33
C ILE A 7 3.26 6.68 -4.53
N ALA A 8 3.04 5.42 -4.88
CA ALA A 8 3.65 4.28 -4.23
C ALA A 8 5.19 4.32 -4.35
N ASN A 9 5.74 4.65 -5.51
CA ASN A 9 7.18 4.87 -5.67
C ASN A 9 7.68 5.97 -4.73
N SER A 10 6.99 7.12 -4.68
CA SER A 10 7.38 8.25 -3.83
C SER A 10 7.30 7.91 -2.34
N ALA A 11 6.28 7.15 -1.93
CA ALA A 11 6.12 6.66 -0.58
C ALA A 11 7.26 5.73 -0.19
N LEU A 12 7.55 4.72 -1.02
CA LEU A 12 8.65 3.78 -0.82
C LEU A 12 10.01 4.51 -0.73
N ASP A 13 10.23 5.49 -1.60
CA ASP A 13 11.46 6.27 -1.60
C ASP A 13 11.62 7.09 -0.32
N GLU A 14 10.56 7.79 0.12
CA GLU A 14 10.57 8.58 1.37
C GLU A 14 10.82 7.69 2.59
N ILE A 15 10.08 6.58 2.72
CA ILE A 15 10.19 5.73 3.92
C ILE A 15 11.50 4.91 3.96
N THR A 16 12.10 4.60 2.81
CA THR A 16 13.39 3.88 2.74
C THR A 16 14.58 4.81 2.57
N LYS A 17 14.36 6.13 2.59
CA LYS A 17 15.40 7.16 2.38
C LYS A 17 16.19 6.94 1.07
N GLY A 18 15.48 6.68 -0.02
CA GLY A 18 16.08 6.48 -1.33
C GLY A 18 16.65 5.09 -1.59
N GLN A 19 16.39 4.12 -0.70
CA GLN A 19 17.04 2.79 -0.77
C GLN A 19 16.15 1.69 -1.35
N PHE A 20 14.86 1.95 -1.63
CA PHE A 20 13.93 0.88 -2.00
C PHE A 20 14.35 0.14 -3.28
N ALA A 21 14.97 0.82 -4.26
CA ALA A 21 15.46 0.20 -5.49
C ALA A 21 16.59 -0.82 -5.27
N LYS A 22 17.23 -0.83 -4.09
CA LYS A 22 18.27 -1.79 -3.70
C LYS A 22 17.70 -2.99 -2.94
N LEU A 23 16.41 -2.97 -2.62
CA LEU A 23 15.76 -4.04 -1.89
C LEU A 23 15.40 -5.21 -2.81
N PRO A 24 15.42 -6.45 -2.30
CA PRO A 24 14.87 -7.58 -3.02
C PRO A 24 13.40 -7.38 -3.37
N LYS A 25 12.98 -7.94 -4.51
CA LYS A 25 11.59 -7.87 -5.00
C LYS A 25 10.56 -8.18 -3.91
N LEU A 26 10.78 -9.25 -3.14
CA LEU A 26 9.88 -9.64 -2.05
C LEU A 26 9.80 -8.61 -0.92
N ALA A 27 10.89 -7.91 -0.63
CA ALA A 27 10.87 -6.85 0.38
C ALA A 27 10.06 -5.63 -0.12
N ILE A 28 10.17 -5.30 -1.41
CA ILE A 28 9.38 -4.24 -2.05
C ILE A 28 7.90 -4.63 -2.04
N THR A 29 7.56 -5.87 -2.42
CA THR A 29 6.19 -6.39 -2.33
C THR A 29 5.62 -6.24 -0.92
N GLY A 30 6.36 -6.66 0.11
CA GLY A 30 5.90 -6.50 1.49
C GLY A 30 5.69 -5.04 1.90
N LEU A 31 6.52 -4.11 1.42
CA LEU A 31 6.31 -2.68 1.66
C LEU A 31 5.09 -2.12 0.91
N LEU A 32 4.78 -2.63 -0.29
CA LEU A 32 3.56 -2.27 -1.01
C LEU A 32 2.31 -2.77 -0.30
N ASP A 33 2.36 -3.98 0.27
CA ASP A 33 1.27 -4.50 1.11
C ASP A 33 1.04 -3.60 2.34
N ASP A 34 2.12 -3.15 2.99
CA ASP A 34 2.05 -2.25 4.14
C ASP A 34 1.53 -0.85 3.75
N PHE A 35 1.92 -0.33 2.58
CA PHE A 35 1.38 0.92 2.04
C PHE A 35 -0.12 0.80 1.74
N GLN A 36 -0.52 -0.27 1.04
CA GLN A 36 -1.92 -0.53 0.71
C GLN A 36 -2.77 -0.69 1.98
N TYR A 37 -2.24 -1.37 2.99
CA TYR A 37 -2.88 -1.47 4.30
C TYR A 37 -3.17 -0.08 4.88
N SER A 38 -2.14 0.78 4.99
CA SER A 38 -2.28 2.12 5.57
C SER A 38 -3.22 3.02 4.75
N TRP A 39 -3.18 2.90 3.42
CA TRP A 39 -4.07 3.62 2.51
C TRP A 39 -5.54 3.24 2.73
N LEU A 40 -5.84 1.94 2.71
CA LEU A 40 -7.21 1.43 2.79
C LEU A 40 -7.84 1.62 4.17
N ARG A 41 -7.05 1.56 5.24
CA ARG A 41 -7.53 1.75 6.62
C ARG A 41 -8.20 3.11 6.83
N ARG A 42 -7.82 4.14 6.07
CA ARG A 42 -8.40 5.49 6.16
C ARG A 42 -9.87 5.54 5.78
N PHE A 43 -10.33 4.68 4.88
CA PHE A 43 -11.67 4.78 4.30
C PHE A 43 -12.76 4.12 5.13
N GLN A 44 -12.42 3.44 6.23
CA GLN A 44 -13.37 2.73 7.09
C GLN A 44 -14.31 1.75 6.34
N ILE A 45 -13.93 1.32 5.14
CA ILE A 45 -14.69 0.33 4.37
C ILE A 45 -14.33 -1.09 4.84
N PRO A 46 -15.27 -2.06 4.78
CA PRO A 46 -14.94 -3.46 5.01
C PRO A 46 -13.97 -3.97 3.95
N TYR A 47 -12.69 -4.07 4.29
CA TYR A 47 -11.65 -4.65 3.44
C TYR A 47 -11.07 -5.89 4.11
N LYS A 48 -10.68 -6.90 3.32
CA LYS A 48 -10.07 -8.14 3.82
C LYS A 48 -8.60 -7.90 4.19
N PHE A 49 -8.35 -7.08 5.21
CA PHE A 49 -7.00 -6.78 5.71
C PHE A 49 -6.21 -8.04 6.10
N GLU A 50 -6.91 -9.10 6.51
CA GLU A 50 -6.33 -10.42 6.77
C GLU A 50 -5.53 -10.98 5.58
N MET A 51 -5.99 -10.74 4.34
CA MET A 51 -5.28 -11.18 3.14
C MET A 51 -3.96 -10.44 2.95
N LEU A 52 -3.93 -9.14 3.23
CA LEU A 52 -2.70 -8.35 3.20
C LEU A 52 -1.75 -8.79 4.32
N ASP A 53 -2.26 -9.11 5.50
CA ASP A 53 -1.44 -9.65 6.60
C ASP A 53 -0.85 -11.02 6.25
N ILE A 54 -1.60 -11.88 5.54
CA ILE A 54 -1.09 -13.17 5.05
C ILE A 54 0.00 -12.96 3.99
N ALA A 55 -0.25 -12.11 2.99
CA ALA A 55 0.74 -11.78 1.96
C ALA A 55 2.01 -11.21 2.58
N ARG A 56 1.86 -10.31 3.56
CA ARG A 56 2.98 -9.71 4.28
C ARG A 56 3.81 -10.75 5.04
N ARG A 57 3.17 -11.75 5.65
CA ARG A 57 3.84 -12.86 6.35
C ARG A 57 4.65 -13.74 5.40
N MET A 58 4.24 -13.88 4.13
CA MET A 58 5.02 -14.61 3.14
C MET A 58 6.36 -13.93 2.82
N CYS A 59 6.49 -12.63 3.12
CA CYS A 59 7.72 -11.85 2.91
C CYS A 59 8.69 -11.90 4.12
N ASN A 60 8.56 -12.87 5.03
CA ASN A 60 9.28 -12.87 6.31
C ASN A 60 10.82 -12.90 6.20
N GLY A 61 11.37 -13.58 5.19
CA GLY A 61 12.82 -13.65 4.96
C GLY A 61 13.46 -12.27 4.72
N GLU A 62 12.70 -11.34 4.17
CA GLU A 62 13.16 -10.00 3.79
C GLU A 62 12.91 -8.93 4.85
N ASN A 63 12.26 -9.28 5.96
CA ASN A 63 11.94 -8.33 7.03
C ASN A 63 13.16 -7.59 7.56
N LYS A 64 14.32 -8.26 7.65
CA LYS A 64 15.56 -7.62 8.10
C LYS A 64 16.03 -6.53 7.12
N ALA A 65 15.92 -6.77 5.82
CA ALA A 65 16.28 -5.80 4.80
C ALA A 65 15.32 -4.60 4.84
N THR A 66 14.02 -4.88 4.95
CA THR A 66 12.98 -3.85 5.11
C THR A 66 13.24 -2.97 6.33
N PHE A 67 13.38 -3.55 7.53
CA PHE A 67 13.61 -2.79 8.76
C PHE A 67 14.92 -1.99 8.74
N ARG A 68 15.97 -2.51 8.09
CA ARG A 68 17.21 -1.76 7.91
C ARG A 68 17.01 -0.55 7.02
N ALA A 69 16.33 -0.70 5.89
CA ALA A 69 16.11 0.37 4.93
C ALA A 69 15.15 1.45 5.48
N THR A 70 14.12 1.05 6.22
CA THR A 70 13.14 1.98 6.78
C THR A 70 13.55 2.57 8.13
N HIS A 71 14.51 1.94 8.82
CA HIS A 71 14.85 2.21 10.22
C HIS A 71 13.68 2.00 11.20
N CYS A 72 12.65 1.26 10.81
CA CYS A 72 11.53 0.86 11.67
C CYS A 72 11.89 -0.40 12.48
N LYS A 73 11.24 -0.58 13.64
CA LYS A 73 11.48 -1.76 14.51
C LYS A 73 10.39 -2.81 14.38
N SER A 74 9.25 -2.47 13.79
CA SER A 74 8.11 -3.35 13.62
C SER A 74 7.38 -3.08 12.29
N ILE A 75 6.49 -4.00 11.89
CA ILE A 75 5.58 -3.79 10.75
C ILE A 75 4.60 -2.64 11.06
N GLU A 76 4.17 -2.52 12.31
CA GLU A 76 3.30 -1.44 12.76
C GLU A 76 3.99 -0.07 12.60
N ASP A 77 5.28 0.02 12.93
CA ASP A 77 6.07 1.24 12.72
C ASP A 77 6.15 1.62 11.24
N ILE A 78 6.27 0.64 10.34
CA ILE A 78 6.27 0.87 8.88
C ILE A 78 4.90 1.41 8.44
N ARG A 79 3.82 0.75 8.86
CA ARG A 79 2.45 1.17 8.53
C ARG A 79 2.14 2.58 9.05
N ASN A 80 2.59 2.89 10.26
CA ASN A 80 2.48 4.23 10.84
C ASN A 80 3.29 5.27 10.05
N ALA A 81 4.49 4.92 9.59
CA ALA A 81 5.29 5.81 8.73
C ALA A 81 4.58 6.08 7.39
N PHE A 82 3.95 5.08 6.79
CA PHE A 82 3.11 5.29 5.61
C PHE A 82 1.87 6.14 5.90
N ASP A 83 1.21 5.95 7.03
CA ASP A 83 0.07 6.80 7.41
C ASP A 83 0.49 8.27 7.54
N VAL A 84 1.65 8.55 8.15
CA VAL A 84 2.23 9.91 8.20
C VAL A 84 2.48 10.45 6.80
N TYR A 85 3.07 9.66 5.90
CA TYR A 85 3.30 10.06 4.51
C TYR A 85 1.98 10.39 3.79
N ILE A 86 0.99 9.51 3.88
CA ILE A 86 -0.31 9.65 3.20
C ILE A 86 -1.04 10.88 3.74
N ASN A 87 -1.07 11.08 5.05
CA ASN A 87 -1.72 12.25 5.65
C ASN A 87 -1.01 13.57 5.32
N LYS A 88 0.29 13.55 5.07
CA LYS A 88 1.07 14.72 4.66
C LYS A 88 0.81 15.13 3.22
N TRP A 89 0.71 14.16 2.30
CA TRP A 89 0.74 14.43 0.86
C TRP A 89 -0.56 14.10 0.10
N HIS A 90 -1.37 13.20 0.65
CA HIS A 90 -2.50 12.56 -0.03
C HIS A 90 -3.74 12.47 0.89
N LYS A 91 -3.86 13.39 1.84
CA LYS A 91 -4.95 13.38 2.83
C LYS A 91 -6.32 13.29 2.17
N ASP A 92 -6.53 14.09 1.14
CA ASP A 92 -7.80 14.25 0.43
C ASP A 92 -7.92 13.35 -0.81
N ASP A 93 -6.97 12.42 -1.02
CA ASP A 93 -7.07 11.42 -2.08
C ASP A 93 -8.01 10.29 -1.63
N ASP A 94 -9.12 10.15 -2.34
CA ASP A 94 -10.20 9.21 -2.05
C ASP A 94 -10.22 7.99 -2.98
N ARG A 95 -9.18 7.80 -3.78
CA ARG A 95 -9.08 6.62 -4.64
C ARG A 95 -8.90 5.37 -3.81
N LEU A 96 -9.62 4.32 -4.15
CA LEU A 96 -9.51 3.00 -3.56
C LEU A 96 -8.53 2.13 -4.35
N ILE A 97 -7.54 1.56 -3.67
CA ILE A 97 -6.60 0.61 -4.28
C ILE A 97 -7.28 -0.76 -4.40
N LEU A 98 -7.41 -1.25 -5.64
CA LEU A 98 -7.92 -2.59 -5.94
C LEU A 98 -6.79 -3.62 -5.95
N SER A 99 -5.67 -3.28 -6.59
CA SER A 99 -4.46 -4.09 -6.61
C SER A 99 -3.20 -3.23 -6.65
N LEU A 100 -2.13 -3.69 -5.99
CA LEU A 100 -0.83 -3.05 -5.99
C LEU A 100 0.27 -4.12 -5.96
N SER A 101 1.19 -4.08 -6.91
CA SER A 101 2.23 -5.11 -7.02
C SER A 101 3.49 -4.59 -7.68
N PHE A 102 4.61 -5.29 -7.46
CA PHE A 102 5.89 -5.03 -8.11
C PHE A 102 6.28 -6.24 -8.96
N ASP A 103 6.46 -6.04 -10.27
CA ASP A 103 6.84 -7.11 -11.18
C ASP A 103 8.36 -7.39 -11.21
N GLY A 104 9.16 -6.49 -10.64
CA GLY A 104 10.63 -6.53 -10.67
C GLY A 104 11.23 -5.32 -11.40
N GLU A 105 10.44 -4.63 -12.22
CA GLU A 105 10.84 -3.45 -12.98
C GLU A 105 10.00 -2.23 -12.59
N LYS A 106 8.69 -2.41 -12.42
CA LYS A 106 7.76 -1.32 -12.13
C LYS A 106 6.66 -1.73 -11.16
N ILE A 107 6.04 -0.70 -10.57
CA ILE A 107 4.84 -0.85 -9.75
C ILE A 107 3.62 -0.83 -10.65
N ASN A 108 2.84 -1.90 -10.59
CA ASN A 108 1.53 -2.00 -11.22
C ASN A 108 0.47 -1.68 -10.17
N ALA A 109 -0.45 -0.80 -10.52
CA ALA A 109 -1.50 -0.32 -9.62
C ALA A 109 -2.84 -0.26 -10.35
N GLU A 110 -3.88 -0.81 -9.73
CA GLU A 110 -5.26 -0.72 -10.16
C GLU A 110 -6.08 -0.06 -9.06
N TRP A 111 -6.97 0.85 -9.46
CA TRP A 111 -7.74 1.66 -8.52
C TRP A 111 -9.02 2.17 -9.12
N ILE A 112 -9.89 2.65 -8.25
CA ILE A 112 -11.19 3.21 -8.57
C ILE A 112 -11.46 4.41 -7.66
N GLU A 113 -12.20 5.41 -8.12
CA GLU A 113 -12.64 6.51 -7.25
C GLU A 113 -13.63 5.98 -6.18
N MET A 114 -13.60 6.51 -4.94
CA MET A 114 -14.52 6.05 -3.89
C MET A 114 -15.98 6.16 -4.32
N LYS A 115 -16.33 7.24 -5.03
CA LYS A 115 -17.68 7.43 -5.55
C LYS A 115 -18.11 6.29 -6.48
N GLU A 116 -17.25 5.93 -7.44
CA GLU A 116 -17.51 4.85 -8.41
C GLU A 116 -17.58 3.47 -7.71
N TYR A 117 -16.74 3.26 -6.69
CA TYR A 117 -16.80 2.06 -5.85
C TYR A 117 -18.14 1.93 -5.12
N LEU A 118 -18.63 3.01 -4.51
CA LEU A 118 -19.91 3.02 -3.80
C LEU A 118 -21.10 2.86 -4.75
N GLU A 119 -21.02 3.38 -5.96
CA GLU A 119 -22.04 3.20 -7.00
C GLU A 119 -22.10 1.75 -7.48
N SER A 120 -20.96 1.12 -7.79
CA SER A 120 -20.91 -0.28 -8.24
C SER A 120 -21.40 -1.27 -7.17
N ASN A 121 -21.11 -1.03 -5.89
CA ASN A 121 -21.62 -1.87 -4.80
C ASN A 121 -23.13 -1.75 -4.58
N LYS A 122 -23.73 -0.58 -4.83
CA LYS A 122 -25.19 -0.41 -4.73
C LYS A 122 -25.92 -1.18 -5.83
N THR A 123 -25.37 -1.20 -7.04
CA THR A 123 -25.94 -1.98 -8.15
C THR A 123 -25.86 -3.48 -7.87
N ASN A 124 -24.70 -3.97 -7.41
CA ASN A 124 -24.53 -5.39 -7.08
C ASN A 124 -25.45 -5.87 -5.94
N ALA A 125 -25.77 -4.99 -4.98
CA ALA A 125 -26.71 -5.30 -3.90
C ALA A 125 -28.19 -5.20 -4.31
N ALA A 126 -28.51 -4.51 -5.42
CA ALA A 126 -29.86 -4.44 -5.95
C ALA A 126 -30.21 -5.62 -6.88
N ASP A 127 -29.19 -6.30 -7.42
CA ASP A 127 -29.33 -7.46 -8.30
C ASP A 127 -29.16 -8.81 -7.56
N SER A 128 -28.96 -8.79 -6.24
CA SER A 128 -28.82 -9.97 -5.35
C SER A 128 -30.07 -10.19 -4.50
#